data_AF-A0A9W8HL35-F1
#
_entry.id   AF-A0A9W8HL35-F1
#
_cell.length_a   1.000
_cell.length_b   1.000
_cell.length_c   1.000
_cell.angle_alpha   90.00
_cell.angle_beta   90.00
_cell.angle_gamma   90.00
#
_symmetry.space_group_name_H-M   'P 1'
#
loop_
_entity.id
_entity.type
_entity.pdbx_description
1 polymer ?
#
loop_
_entity_poly.entity_id
_entity_poly.type
_entity_poly.pdbx_seq_one_letter_code
_entity_poly.pdbx_strand_id
1 'polypeptide(L)'
;MLGTHFPPPAITTSLDSFALGWLYPYAMHWKAPVTLATLFLLFVARVNPEKSAADAKPAAWFKWAVVAHNVVLAAFSAWMHVAMVGGLVANLRAHGWYSGICDLKLTMWNDTLFRVSFYFYLSKYYEFVDTLIILYKGRRVSVLQAYHHAGAVLTMWAGCYYMAVPIAFFVIANSAIHAWMYVFYALTTCGIRPPGKRLLTSSQIFQFLFGISCCLFYTFCPGCQTDHQKIAIYINLAYLFPLLGLFVSFFAKTYLRRPAAAAADPASKKDLAAFHSSGAQRVAQRVNHYAVLGVAPGATASEIKSAFYRCSMQWHPDRNPGADDAHRQFLKISEAYSVLGNEQKRHAYDRALRIRTASSGYGGARHSTAFSSSGEYSSVRRPPSTGYQRPEGTYARYTSPGQRPRSNFAEWERQHYWATKERAEGIRRDAQRSRATSRYTDLQISVVQFWELVVVFGVVFGAAWSLSGLVRPERSRTPQPRSSAPP
;
A
#
# COMPACT_ATOMS: atom_id res chain seq x y z
N MET A 1 15.23 13.31 -22.07
CA MET A 1 16.15 13.62 -20.95
C MET A 1 16.62 12.33 -20.24
N LEU A 2 17.25 11.41 -20.96
CA LEU A 2 17.98 10.29 -20.35
C LEU A 2 19.35 10.28 -21.03
N GLY A 3 20.20 11.20 -20.57
CA GLY A 3 21.53 11.42 -21.10
C GLY A 3 22.44 10.22 -20.84
N THR A 4 23.38 10.03 -21.75
CA THR A 4 24.42 8.99 -21.82
C THR A 4 25.48 9.06 -20.70
N HIS A 5 25.18 9.71 -19.57
CA HIS A 5 26.16 10.07 -18.54
C HIS A 5 25.65 9.84 -17.10
N PHE A 6 24.95 8.74 -16.85
CA PHE A 6 24.92 8.20 -15.49
C PHE A 6 25.81 6.97 -15.50
N PRO A 7 27.07 7.06 -15.01
CA PRO A 7 27.89 5.86 -14.89
C PRO A 7 27.14 4.86 -14.00
N PRO A 8 27.16 3.56 -14.31
CA PRO A 8 26.70 2.56 -13.36
C PRO A 8 27.48 2.82 -12.07
N PRO A 9 26.80 2.89 -10.93
CA PRO A 9 27.46 3.25 -9.68
C PRO A 9 28.55 2.22 -9.36
N ALA A 10 29.65 2.68 -8.78
CA ALA A 10 30.89 1.93 -8.64
C ALA A 10 30.64 0.54 -8.02
N ILE A 11 30.73 -0.51 -8.84
CA ILE A 11 30.66 -1.89 -8.41
C ILE A 11 32.08 -2.25 -7.97
N THR A 12 32.27 -2.52 -6.68
CA THR A 12 33.57 -3.00 -6.18
C THR A 12 33.81 -4.47 -6.49
N THR A 13 32.72 -5.22 -6.74
CA THR A 13 32.72 -6.62 -7.16
C THR A 13 33.13 -6.76 -8.63
N SER A 14 34.18 -7.54 -8.90
CA SER A 14 34.58 -7.84 -10.29
C SER A 14 33.48 -8.61 -11.02
N LEU A 15 33.14 -8.20 -12.25
CA LEU A 15 32.17 -8.92 -13.09
C LEU A 15 32.66 -10.31 -13.48
N ASP A 16 33.98 -10.53 -13.51
CA ASP A 16 34.57 -11.84 -13.80
C ASP A 16 34.44 -12.83 -12.62
N SER A 17 34.02 -12.35 -11.44
CA SER A 17 33.93 -13.16 -10.23
C SER A 17 32.69 -14.06 -10.15
N PHE A 18 31.76 -13.99 -11.09
CA PHE A 18 30.57 -14.83 -11.10
C PHE A 18 30.01 -15.12 -12.50
N ALA A 19 29.31 -16.26 -12.64
CA ALA A 19 28.75 -16.71 -13.90
C ALA A 19 27.81 -15.67 -14.52
N LEU A 20 27.83 -15.54 -15.85
CA LEU A 20 27.05 -14.54 -16.61
C LEU A 20 27.41 -13.07 -16.34
N GLY A 21 28.49 -12.76 -15.60
CA GLY A 21 28.94 -11.39 -15.41
C GLY A 21 29.26 -10.65 -16.72
N TRP A 22 29.72 -11.38 -17.74
CA TRP A 22 29.93 -10.85 -19.11
C TRP A 22 28.66 -10.28 -19.76
N LEU A 23 27.47 -10.71 -19.32
CA LEU A 23 26.19 -10.22 -19.86
C LEU A 23 25.78 -8.89 -19.24
N TYR A 24 26.36 -8.52 -18.09
CA TYR A 24 25.97 -7.34 -17.31
C TYR A 24 25.95 -6.03 -18.12
N PRO A 25 26.98 -5.67 -18.92
CA PRO A 25 27.00 -4.42 -19.67
C PRO A 25 25.84 -4.31 -20.67
N TYR A 26 25.43 -5.44 -21.25
CA TYR A 26 24.34 -5.52 -22.22
C TYR A 26 22.98 -5.49 -21.53
N ALA A 27 22.82 -6.30 -20.48
CA ALA A 27 21.55 -6.44 -19.78
C ALA A 27 21.19 -5.20 -18.95
N MET A 28 22.17 -4.41 -18.50
CA MET A 28 21.95 -3.15 -17.78
C MET A 28 21.79 -1.94 -18.71
N HIS A 29 22.07 -2.07 -19.99
CA HIS A 29 21.79 -0.99 -20.93
C HIS A 29 20.27 -0.79 -21.01
N TRP A 30 19.76 0.42 -20.73
CA TRP A 30 18.32 0.71 -20.61
C TRP A 30 17.47 0.26 -21.82
N LYS A 31 18.06 0.24 -23.02
CA LYS A 31 17.41 -0.28 -24.23
C LYS A 31 17.05 -1.76 -24.11
N ALA A 32 17.86 -2.60 -23.46
CA ALA A 32 17.63 -4.04 -23.38
C ALA A 32 16.27 -4.39 -22.71
N PRO A 33 15.97 -3.96 -21.46
CA PRO A 33 14.69 -4.27 -20.82
C PRO A 33 13.51 -3.62 -21.54
N VAL A 34 13.66 -2.40 -22.05
CA VAL A 34 12.59 -1.71 -22.80
C VAL A 34 12.26 -2.46 -24.09
N THR A 35 13.27 -2.73 -24.92
CA THR A 35 13.07 -3.43 -26.20
C THR A 35 12.51 -4.82 -26.00
N LEU A 36 13.06 -5.62 -25.09
CA LEU A 36 12.60 -6.99 -24.86
C LEU A 36 11.19 -7.04 -24.25
N ALA A 37 10.85 -6.15 -23.33
CA ALA A 37 9.50 -6.06 -22.80
C ALA A 37 8.49 -5.62 -23.89
N THR A 38 8.84 -4.66 -24.75
CA THR A 38 8.01 -4.24 -25.88
C THR A 38 7.81 -5.39 -26.87
N LEU A 39 8.88 -6.08 -27.28
CA LEU A 39 8.81 -7.22 -28.18
C LEU A 39 7.94 -8.35 -27.60
N PHE A 40 8.11 -8.64 -26.31
CA PHE A 40 7.27 -9.60 -25.60
C PHE A 40 5.78 -9.21 -25.64
N LEU A 41 5.44 -7.96 -25.35
CA LEU A 41 4.04 -7.50 -25.39
C LEU A 41 3.46 -7.53 -26.81
N LEU A 42 4.23 -7.14 -27.82
CA LEU A 42 3.81 -7.22 -29.22
C LEU A 42 3.59 -8.67 -29.67
N PHE A 43 4.49 -9.58 -29.28
CA PHE A 43 4.35 -11.01 -29.53
C PHE A 43 3.08 -11.56 -28.88
N VAL A 44 2.84 -11.27 -27.59
CA VAL A 44 1.61 -11.68 -26.91
C VAL A 44 0.39 -11.08 -27.59
N ALA A 45 0.38 -9.79 -27.92
CA ALA A 45 -0.74 -9.16 -28.60
C ALA A 45 -1.06 -9.81 -29.96
N ARG A 46 -0.04 -10.30 -30.68
CA ARG A 46 -0.20 -10.90 -32.00
C ARG A 46 -0.60 -12.37 -31.99
N VAL A 47 -0.17 -13.13 -30.98
CA VAL A 47 -0.32 -14.59 -30.91
C VAL A 47 -1.41 -15.03 -29.93
N ASN A 48 -1.78 -14.18 -28.97
CA ASN A 48 -2.73 -14.54 -27.92
C ASN A 48 -4.14 -14.83 -28.49
N PRO A 49 -4.67 -16.05 -28.33
CA PRO A 49 -5.95 -16.41 -28.93
C PRO A 49 -7.14 -15.69 -28.26
N GLU A 50 -8.22 -15.47 -29.01
CA GLU A 50 -9.45 -14.87 -28.46
C GLU A 50 -10.08 -15.75 -27.36
N LYS A 51 -10.06 -17.08 -27.57
CA LYS A 51 -10.60 -18.09 -26.66
C LYS A 51 -9.56 -19.19 -26.44
N SER A 52 -9.49 -19.71 -25.21
CA SER A 52 -8.64 -20.88 -24.92
C SER A 52 -9.19 -22.11 -25.63
N ALA A 53 -8.31 -22.87 -26.28
CA ALA A 53 -8.64 -24.16 -26.86
C ALA A 53 -9.08 -25.16 -25.79
N ALA A 54 -9.84 -26.18 -26.19
CA ALA A 54 -10.11 -27.34 -25.34
C ALA A 54 -8.80 -28.03 -24.96
N ASP A 55 -8.75 -28.65 -23.77
CA ASP A 55 -7.56 -29.30 -23.24
C ASP A 55 -7.15 -30.51 -24.13
N ALA A 56 -6.33 -30.24 -25.15
CA ALA A 56 -5.64 -31.28 -25.90
C ALA A 56 -4.61 -31.95 -24.98
N LYS A 57 -4.50 -33.28 -25.04
CA LYS A 57 -3.44 -34.00 -24.32
C LYS A 57 -2.09 -33.60 -24.92
N PRO A 58 -1.21 -32.91 -24.18
CA PRO A 58 0.10 -32.57 -24.71
C PRO A 58 0.94 -33.84 -24.91
N ALA A 59 1.89 -33.77 -25.84
CA ALA A 59 2.87 -34.83 -26.02
C ALA A 59 3.62 -35.11 -24.69
N ALA A 60 3.99 -36.38 -24.45
CA ALA A 60 4.62 -36.80 -23.21
C ALA A 60 5.94 -36.05 -22.93
N TRP A 61 6.75 -35.81 -23.96
CA TRP A 61 7.99 -35.03 -23.85
C TRP A 61 7.72 -33.60 -23.35
N PHE A 62 6.66 -32.97 -23.85
CA PHE A 62 6.31 -31.59 -23.49
C PHE A 62 5.85 -31.50 -22.03
N LYS A 63 5.06 -32.49 -21.58
CA LYS A 63 4.68 -32.60 -20.16
C LYS A 63 5.93 -32.60 -19.27
N TRP A 64 6.91 -33.45 -19.56
CA TRP A 64 8.12 -33.56 -18.76
C TRP A 64 9.06 -32.36 -18.88
N ALA A 65 9.12 -31.72 -20.06
CA ALA A 65 9.84 -30.45 -20.21
C ALA A 65 9.24 -29.35 -19.33
N VAL A 66 7.91 -29.25 -19.26
CA VAL A 66 7.22 -28.30 -18.36
C VAL A 66 7.48 -28.65 -16.88
N VAL A 67 7.47 -29.93 -16.50
CA VAL A 67 7.83 -30.33 -15.13
C VAL A 67 9.26 -29.92 -14.79
N ALA A 68 10.23 -30.22 -15.67
CA ALA A 68 11.62 -29.85 -15.47
C ALA A 68 11.81 -28.33 -15.34
N HIS A 69 11.17 -27.55 -16.20
CA HIS A 69 11.16 -26.09 -16.14
C HIS A 69 10.68 -25.57 -14.77
N ASN A 70 9.54 -26.07 -14.29
CA ASN A 70 9.00 -25.66 -12.98
C ASN A 70 9.91 -26.09 -11.83
N VAL A 71 10.50 -27.31 -11.87
CA VAL A 71 11.42 -27.78 -10.82
C VAL A 71 12.70 -26.94 -10.77
N VAL A 72 13.28 -26.61 -11.93
CA VAL A 72 14.47 -25.75 -12.02
C VAL A 72 14.16 -24.36 -11.46
N LEU A 73 13.04 -23.75 -11.84
CA LEU A 73 12.64 -22.44 -11.32
C LEU A 73 12.35 -22.47 -9.81
N ALA A 74 11.75 -23.54 -9.31
CA ALA A 74 11.51 -23.71 -7.88
C ALA A 74 12.83 -23.80 -7.09
N ALA A 75 13.76 -24.64 -7.54
CA ALA A 75 15.07 -24.81 -6.89
C ALA A 75 15.90 -23.51 -6.96
N PHE A 76 15.94 -22.86 -8.12
CA PHE A 76 16.62 -21.59 -8.29
C PHE A 76 16.02 -20.49 -7.41
N SER A 77 14.69 -20.42 -7.32
CA SER A 77 14.00 -19.46 -6.43
C SER A 77 14.31 -19.75 -4.95
N ALA A 78 14.32 -21.01 -4.54
CA ALA A 78 14.68 -21.38 -3.16
C ALA A 78 16.14 -21.01 -2.83
N TRP A 79 17.07 -21.24 -3.75
CA TRP A 79 18.47 -20.83 -3.59
C TRP A 79 18.60 -19.30 -3.43
N MET A 80 17.96 -18.51 -4.29
CA MET A 80 17.98 -17.04 -4.17
C MET A 80 17.40 -16.55 -2.85
N HIS A 81 16.31 -17.18 -2.39
CA HIS A 81 15.70 -16.86 -1.11
C HIS A 81 16.69 -17.06 0.05
N VAL A 82 17.29 -18.26 0.12
CA VAL A 82 18.26 -18.61 1.18
C VAL A 82 19.49 -17.70 1.12
N ALA A 83 20.03 -17.45 -0.07
CA ALA A 83 21.18 -16.58 -0.26
C ALA A 83 20.89 -15.15 0.22
N MET A 84 19.76 -14.57 -0.20
CA MET A 84 19.40 -13.19 0.17
C MET A 84 19.06 -13.05 1.66
N VAL A 85 18.33 -14.01 2.24
CA VAL A 85 18.05 -14.04 3.69
C VAL A 85 19.36 -14.18 4.48
N GLY A 86 20.26 -15.06 4.06
CA GLY A 86 21.58 -15.23 4.68
C GLY A 86 22.39 -13.94 4.65
N GLY A 87 22.47 -13.28 3.48
CA GLY A 87 23.16 -12.00 3.32
C GLY A 87 22.56 -10.89 4.19
N LEU A 88 21.23 -10.78 4.25
CA LEU A 88 20.54 -9.81 5.11
C LEU A 88 20.82 -10.08 6.59
N VAL A 89 20.67 -11.33 7.05
CA VAL A 89 20.92 -11.70 8.46
C VAL A 89 22.38 -11.46 8.85
N ALA A 90 23.34 -11.79 7.98
CA ALA A 90 24.75 -11.50 8.21
C ALA A 90 25.00 -9.98 8.33
N ASN A 91 24.39 -9.18 7.45
CA ASN A 91 24.54 -7.72 7.50
C ASN A 91 23.94 -7.12 8.77
N LEU A 92 22.75 -7.59 9.19
CA LEU A 92 22.10 -7.15 10.41
C LEU A 92 22.91 -7.51 11.67
N ARG A 93 23.52 -8.69 11.69
CA ARG A 93 24.39 -9.12 12.81
C ARG A 93 25.65 -8.28 12.89
N ALA A 94 26.25 -7.92 11.75
CA ALA A 94 27.49 -7.15 11.71
C ALA A 94 27.30 -5.66 12.02
N HIS A 95 26.19 -5.06 11.60
CA HIS A 95 26.01 -3.60 11.61
C HIS A 95 24.83 -3.11 12.47
N GLY A 96 24.05 -4.02 13.05
CA GLY A 96 22.83 -3.68 13.77
C GLY A 96 21.65 -3.37 12.84
N TRP A 97 20.48 -3.17 13.44
CA TRP A 97 19.21 -3.07 12.71
C TRP A 97 19.17 -1.93 11.69
N TYR A 98 19.37 -0.68 12.12
CA TYR A 98 19.21 0.47 11.22
C TYR A 98 20.27 0.50 10.12
N SER A 99 21.54 0.36 10.48
CA SER A 99 22.66 0.39 9.51
C SER A 99 22.63 -0.81 8.57
N GLY A 100 22.21 -1.99 9.06
CA GLY A 100 22.11 -3.20 8.26
C GLY A 100 20.91 -3.23 7.31
N ILE A 101 19.74 -2.71 7.73
CA ILE A 101 18.56 -2.56 6.85
C ILE A 101 18.85 -1.53 5.76
N CYS A 102 19.42 -0.38 6.12
CA CYS A 102 19.74 0.67 5.15
C CYS A 102 21.01 0.41 4.32
N ASP A 103 21.74 -0.67 4.65
CA ASP A 103 23.03 -1.03 4.07
C ASP A 103 23.99 0.16 3.92
N LEU A 104 24.13 0.96 4.99
CA LEU A 104 24.86 2.25 4.95
C LEU A 104 26.33 2.10 4.55
N LYS A 105 26.91 0.91 4.76
CA LYS A 105 28.29 0.57 4.41
C LYS A 105 28.42 -0.17 3.06
N LEU A 106 27.31 -0.38 2.34
CA LEU A 106 27.25 -1.16 1.09
C LEU A 106 27.84 -2.58 1.23
N THR A 107 27.84 -3.12 2.45
CA THR A 107 28.43 -4.43 2.74
C THR A 107 27.56 -5.53 2.17
N MET A 108 26.25 -5.44 2.34
CA MET A 108 25.32 -6.38 1.72
C MET A 108 25.30 -6.22 0.20
N TRP A 109 25.31 -4.98 -0.30
CA TRP A 109 25.38 -4.68 -1.74
C TRP A 109 26.53 -5.42 -2.41
N ASN A 110 27.75 -5.19 -1.94
CA ASN A 110 28.96 -5.71 -2.58
C ASN A 110 29.14 -7.22 -2.42
N ASP A 111 28.71 -7.77 -1.28
CA ASP A 111 28.91 -9.19 -0.99
C ASP A 111 27.84 -10.08 -1.63
N THR A 112 26.57 -9.82 -1.36
CA THR A 112 25.47 -10.74 -1.71
C THR A 112 24.44 -10.10 -2.64
N LEU A 113 23.94 -8.91 -2.28
CA LEU A 113 22.76 -8.31 -2.90
C LEU A 113 22.97 -8.03 -4.39
N PHE A 114 24.11 -7.47 -4.80
CA PHE A 114 24.40 -7.21 -6.22
C PHE A 114 24.29 -8.48 -7.08
N ARG A 115 25.01 -9.54 -6.69
CA ARG A 115 25.07 -10.79 -7.47
C ARG A 115 23.71 -11.48 -7.53
N VAL A 116 23.05 -11.64 -6.38
CA VAL A 116 21.75 -12.32 -6.31
C VAL A 116 20.66 -11.51 -7.03
N SER A 117 20.65 -10.18 -6.88
CA SER A 117 19.70 -9.33 -7.61
C SER A 117 19.92 -9.34 -9.11
N PHE A 118 21.16 -9.45 -9.58
CA PHE A 118 21.43 -9.58 -11.02
C PHE A 118 20.91 -10.91 -11.58
N TYR A 119 21.16 -12.04 -10.90
CA TYR A 119 20.58 -13.33 -11.32
C TYR A 119 19.06 -13.33 -11.26
N PHE A 120 18.47 -12.74 -10.22
CA PHE A 120 17.03 -12.57 -10.10
C PHE A 120 16.46 -11.68 -11.22
N TYR A 121 17.18 -10.63 -11.63
CA TYR A 121 16.81 -9.82 -12.78
C TYR A 121 16.84 -10.63 -14.08
N LEU A 122 17.90 -11.42 -14.31
CA LEU A 122 17.98 -12.31 -15.47
C LEU A 122 16.84 -13.35 -15.50
N SER A 123 16.42 -13.84 -14.32
CA SER A 123 15.32 -14.80 -14.23
C SER A 123 14.00 -14.25 -14.76
N LYS A 124 13.76 -12.93 -14.67
CA LYS A 124 12.54 -12.31 -15.18
C LYS A 124 12.39 -12.41 -16.70
N TYR A 125 13.50 -12.45 -17.41
CA TYR A 125 13.48 -12.76 -18.85
C TYR A 125 13.18 -14.24 -19.09
N TYR A 126 13.78 -15.14 -18.30
CA TYR A 126 13.53 -16.57 -18.42
C TYR A 126 12.05 -16.93 -18.12
N GLU A 127 11.42 -16.21 -17.19
CA GLU A 127 9.98 -16.36 -16.86
C GLU A 127 9.05 -16.02 -18.04
N PHE A 128 9.54 -15.42 -19.13
CA PHE A 128 8.74 -15.31 -20.38
C PHE A 128 8.37 -16.69 -20.95
N VAL A 129 9.17 -17.72 -20.66
CA VAL A 129 8.88 -19.11 -21.04
C VAL A 129 7.56 -19.60 -20.44
N ASP A 130 7.14 -19.13 -19.26
CA ASP A 130 5.81 -19.46 -18.70
C ASP A 130 4.68 -19.02 -19.63
N THR A 131 4.86 -17.86 -20.26
CA THR A 131 3.89 -17.32 -21.23
C THR A 131 3.91 -18.13 -22.52
N LEU A 132 5.08 -18.56 -22.99
CA LEU A 132 5.21 -19.45 -24.15
C LEU A 132 4.56 -20.81 -23.90
N ILE A 133 4.71 -21.39 -22.71
CA ILE A 133 4.07 -22.66 -22.32
C ILE A 133 2.55 -22.54 -22.36
N ILE A 134 1.98 -21.41 -21.91
CA ILE A 134 0.53 -21.16 -21.96
C ILE A 134 0.04 -21.07 -23.40
N LEU A 135 0.73 -20.30 -24.24
CA LEU A 135 0.37 -20.17 -25.65
C LEU A 135 0.50 -21.50 -26.41
N TYR A 136 1.55 -22.27 -26.14
CA TYR A 136 1.73 -23.61 -26.72
C TYR A 136 0.60 -24.57 -26.32
N LYS A 137 0.07 -24.45 -25.10
CA LYS A 137 -1.12 -25.19 -24.64
C LYS A 137 -2.42 -24.67 -25.27
N GLY A 138 -2.37 -23.71 -26.20
CA GLY A 138 -3.53 -23.09 -26.83
C GLY A 138 -4.38 -22.26 -25.85
N ARG A 139 -3.81 -21.86 -24.71
CA ARG A 139 -4.51 -21.10 -23.68
C ARG A 139 -4.27 -19.61 -23.85
N ARG A 140 -5.30 -18.82 -23.54
CA ARG A 140 -5.21 -17.36 -23.55
C ARG A 140 -4.32 -16.86 -22.42
N VAL A 141 -3.35 -16.02 -22.75
CA VAL A 141 -2.53 -15.29 -21.79
C VAL A 141 -3.36 -14.19 -21.15
N SER A 142 -3.39 -14.14 -19.82
CA SER A 142 -4.12 -13.12 -19.08
C SER A 142 -3.41 -11.77 -19.12
N VAL A 143 -4.17 -10.68 -18.99
CA VAL A 143 -3.60 -9.32 -18.81
C VAL A 143 -2.70 -9.27 -17.58
N LEU A 144 -3.08 -9.96 -16.50
CA LEU A 144 -2.29 -10.07 -15.28
C LEU A 144 -0.88 -10.61 -15.57
N GLN A 145 -0.81 -11.71 -16.32
CA GLN A 145 0.46 -12.36 -16.63
C GLN A 145 1.33 -11.51 -17.58
N ALA A 146 0.73 -10.96 -18.63
CA ALA A 146 1.45 -10.11 -19.58
C ALA A 146 1.99 -8.83 -18.91
N TYR A 147 1.17 -8.17 -18.09
CA TYR A 147 1.57 -6.98 -17.33
C TYR A 147 2.69 -7.29 -16.33
N HIS A 148 2.54 -8.39 -15.58
CA HIS A 148 3.53 -8.82 -14.60
C HIS A 148 4.89 -9.06 -15.24
N HIS A 149 4.97 -9.94 -16.25
CA HIS A 149 6.25 -10.32 -16.87
C HIS A 149 6.94 -9.13 -17.54
N ALA A 150 6.21 -8.31 -18.32
CA ALA A 150 6.80 -7.14 -18.97
C ALA A 150 7.27 -6.09 -17.96
N GLY A 151 6.45 -5.80 -16.95
CA GLY A 151 6.77 -4.77 -15.96
C GLY A 151 7.86 -5.20 -14.98
N ALA A 152 7.91 -6.49 -14.60
CA ALA A 152 8.91 -7.01 -13.67
C ALA A 152 10.34 -6.81 -14.20
N VAL A 153 10.56 -7.02 -15.49
CA VAL A 153 11.87 -6.77 -16.13
C VAL A 153 12.29 -5.30 -15.99
N LEU A 154 11.36 -4.36 -16.22
CA LEU A 154 11.64 -2.93 -16.14
C LEU A 154 11.91 -2.45 -14.70
N THR A 155 11.12 -2.90 -13.73
CA THR A 155 11.31 -2.52 -12.33
C THR A 155 12.56 -3.14 -11.74
N MET A 156 12.88 -4.37 -12.11
CA MET A 156 14.10 -5.03 -11.66
C MET A 156 15.37 -4.40 -12.24
N TRP A 157 15.33 -3.98 -13.51
CA TRP A 157 16.39 -3.17 -14.09
C TRP A 157 16.60 -1.88 -13.30
N ALA A 158 15.52 -1.13 -12.99
CA ALA A 158 15.64 0.11 -12.23
C ALA A 158 16.25 -0.12 -10.84
N GLY A 159 15.81 -1.16 -10.11
CA GLY A 159 16.36 -1.49 -8.80
C GLY A 159 17.86 -1.81 -8.83
N CYS A 160 18.31 -2.58 -9.84
CA CYS A 160 19.73 -2.90 -10.03
C CYS A 160 20.54 -1.66 -10.46
N TYR A 161 20.02 -0.90 -11.42
CA TYR A 161 20.70 0.26 -12.00
C TYR A 161 20.94 1.38 -10.99
N TYR A 162 19.94 1.69 -10.17
CA TYR A 162 20.04 2.74 -9.15
C TYR A 162 20.59 2.26 -7.80
N MET A 163 20.99 0.99 -7.69
CA MET A 163 21.40 0.35 -6.42
C MET A 163 20.41 0.52 -5.26
N ALA A 164 19.12 0.34 -5.53
CA ALA A 164 18.11 0.55 -4.50
C ALA A 164 18.08 -0.65 -3.54
N VAL A 165 18.55 -0.47 -2.30
CA VAL A 165 18.55 -1.49 -1.23
C VAL A 165 17.19 -2.21 -1.02
N PRO A 166 16.01 -1.56 -1.16
CA PRO A 166 14.72 -2.25 -1.03
C PRO A 166 14.53 -3.46 -1.95
N ILE A 167 15.30 -3.55 -3.04
CA ILE A 167 15.32 -4.71 -3.93
C ILE A 167 15.57 -6.02 -3.18
N ALA A 168 16.34 -6.01 -2.07
CA ALA A 168 16.60 -7.18 -1.24
C ALA A 168 15.30 -7.81 -0.71
N PHE A 169 14.42 -6.99 -0.14
CA PHE A 169 13.14 -7.44 0.43
C PHE A 169 12.19 -7.94 -0.65
N PHE A 170 12.23 -7.32 -1.83
CA PHE A 170 11.49 -7.80 -2.98
C PHE A 170 11.97 -9.18 -3.43
N VAL A 171 13.28 -9.38 -3.57
CA VAL A 171 13.86 -10.68 -3.91
C VAL A 171 13.48 -11.73 -2.86
N ILE A 172 13.62 -11.44 -1.57
CA ILE A 172 13.25 -12.38 -0.48
C ILE A 172 11.80 -12.83 -0.60
N ALA A 173 10.86 -11.88 -0.66
CA ALA A 173 9.43 -12.20 -0.69
C ALA A 173 9.03 -12.90 -2.00
N ASN A 174 9.47 -12.38 -3.15
CA ASN A 174 9.11 -12.96 -4.44
C ASN A 174 9.68 -14.37 -4.62
N SER A 175 10.96 -14.57 -4.28
CA SER A 175 11.62 -15.89 -4.43
C SER A 175 11.00 -16.97 -3.55
N ALA A 176 10.54 -16.64 -2.33
CA ALA A 176 9.79 -17.58 -1.49
C ALA A 176 8.46 -18.00 -2.14
N ILE A 177 7.67 -17.02 -2.59
CA ILE A 177 6.37 -17.29 -3.21
C ILE A 177 6.54 -17.98 -4.57
N HIS A 178 7.54 -17.63 -5.35
CA HIS A 178 7.87 -18.31 -6.61
C HIS A 178 8.32 -19.74 -6.39
N ALA A 179 9.18 -20.02 -5.40
CA ALA A 179 9.56 -21.39 -5.07
C ALA A 179 8.32 -22.25 -4.81
N TRP A 180 7.38 -21.74 -4.00
CA TRP A 180 6.13 -22.45 -3.72
C TRP A 180 5.21 -22.56 -4.95
N MET A 181 5.01 -21.48 -5.71
CA MET A 181 4.17 -21.45 -6.90
C MET A 181 4.66 -22.46 -7.95
N TYR A 182 5.97 -22.53 -8.20
CA TYR A 182 6.53 -23.44 -9.18
C TYR A 182 6.49 -24.90 -8.71
N VAL A 183 6.66 -25.19 -7.42
CA VAL A 183 6.37 -26.53 -6.87
C VAL A 183 4.91 -26.90 -7.11
N PHE A 184 3.97 -25.99 -6.82
CA PHE A 184 2.55 -26.20 -7.07
C PHE A 184 2.28 -26.50 -8.55
N TYR A 185 2.89 -25.76 -9.48
CA TYR A 185 2.73 -25.98 -10.93
C TYR A 185 3.41 -27.26 -11.44
N ALA A 186 4.56 -27.65 -10.90
CA ALA A 186 5.18 -28.94 -11.18
C ALA A 186 4.25 -30.09 -10.80
N LEU A 187 3.71 -30.07 -9.57
CA LEU A 187 2.79 -31.09 -9.05
C LEU A 187 1.51 -31.18 -9.90
N THR A 188 0.90 -30.03 -10.23
CA THR A 188 -0.30 -30.01 -11.10
C THR A 188 -0.02 -30.52 -12.51
N THR A 189 1.18 -30.32 -13.05
CA THR A 189 1.58 -30.88 -14.35
C THR A 189 1.77 -32.39 -14.27
N CYS A 190 2.23 -32.92 -13.14
CA CYS A 190 2.28 -34.36 -12.87
C CYS A 190 0.90 -35.02 -12.73
N GLY A 191 -0.17 -34.23 -12.55
CA GLY A 191 -1.54 -34.71 -12.31
C GLY A 191 -1.93 -34.71 -10.84
N ILE A 192 -1.03 -34.29 -9.94
CA ILE A 192 -1.28 -34.15 -8.52
C ILE A 192 -2.02 -32.83 -8.30
N ARG A 193 -3.14 -32.83 -7.57
CA ARG A 193 -3.89 -31.61 -7.25
C ARG A 193 -3.69 -31.25 -5.78
N PRO A 194 -2.58 -30.56 -5.42
CA PRO A 194 -2.35 -30.17 -4.04
C PRO A 194 -3.47 -29.20 -3.59
N PRO A 195 -4.01 -29.36 -2.37
CA PRO A 195 -4.94 -28.40 -1.81
C PRO A 195 -4.24 -27.05 -1.58
N GLY A 196 -5.01 -25.96 -1.49
CA GLY A 196 -4.46 -24.66 -1.11
C GLY A 196 -4.19 -23.67 -2.26
N LYS A 197 -4.81 -23.85 -3.43
CA LYS A 197 -4.73 -22.86 -4.53
C LYS A 197 -5.16 -21.45 -4.08
N ARG A 198 -6.18 -21.37 -3.23
CA ARG A 198 -6.65 -20.10 -2.64
C ARG A 198 -5.56 -19.48 -1.77
N LEU A 199 -4.88 -20.29 -0.96
CA LEU A 199 -3.81 -19.85 -0.08
C LEU A 199 -2.62 -19.32 -0.87
N LEU A 200 -2.21 -20.03 -1.93
CA LEU A 200 -1.16 -19.56 -2.84
C LEU A 200 -1.49 -18.17 -3.41
N THR A 201 -2.72 -17.98 -3.90
CA THR A 201 -3.15 -16.68 -4.45
C THR A 201 -3.21 -15.60 -3.37
N SER A 202 -3.66 -15.93 -2.15
CA SER A 202 -3.65 -15.00 -1.02
C SER A 202 -2.24 -14.59 -0.61
N SER A 203 -1.28 -15.52 -0.59
CA SER A 203 0.13 -15.23 -0.31
C SER A 203 0.76 -14.36 -1.39
N GLN A 204 0.36 -14.54 -2.65
CA GLN A 204 0.75 -13.64 -3.74
C GLN A 204 0.24 -12.21 -3.55
N ILE A 205 -0.95 -12.03 -2.96
CA ILE A 205 -1.44 -10.67 -2.63
C ILE A 205 -0.66 -10.10 -1.44
N PHE A 206 -0.41 -10.92 -0.42
CA PHE A 206 0.35 -10.51 0.75
C PHE A 206 1.76 -10.04 0.42
N GLN A 207 2.50 -10.73 -0.47
CA GLN A 207 3.84 -10.27 -0.90
C GLN A 207 3.82 -8.85 -1.48
N PHE A 208 2.77 -8.44 -2.18
CA PHE A 208 2.69 -7.11 -2.77
C PHE A 208 2.40 -6.06 -1.71
N LEU A 209 1.51 -6.35 -0.76
CA LEU A 209 1.27 -5.48 0.38
C LEU A 209 2.56 -5.28 1.18
N PHE A 210 3.24 -6.38 1.52
CA PHE A 210 4.55 -6.37 2.18
C PHE A 210 5.61 -5.57 1.39
N GLY A 211 5.69 -5.78 0.08
CA GLY A 211 6.64 -5.07 -0.79
C GLY A 211 6.38 -3.56 -0.87
N ILE A 212 5.11 -3.15 -1.02
CA ILE A 212 4.69 -1.74 -0.98
C ILE A 212 5.03 -1.13 0.38
N SER A 213 4.76 -1.86 1.46
CA SER A 213 5.11 -1.46 2.82
C SER A 213 6.60 -1.17 2.97
N CYS A 214 7.46 -2.08 2.50
CA CYS A 214 8.90 -1.88 2.51
C CYS A 214 9.29 -0.63 1.69
N CYS A 215 8.77 -0.48 0.48
CA CYS A 215 9.08 0.67 -0.38
C CYS A 215 8.73 2.01 0.28
N LEU A 216 7.57 2.09 0.94
CA LEU A 216 7.16 3.30 1.67
C LEU A 216 8.10 3.57 2.86
N PHE A 217 8.46 2.54 3.62
CA PHE A 217 9.44 2.68 4.70
C PHE A 217 10.75 3.33 4.19
N TYR A 218 11.36 2.80 3.14
CA TYR A 218 12.62 3.34 2.60
C TYR A 218 12.48 4.72 1.95
N THR A 219 11.28 5.08 1.49
CA THR A 219 11.00 6.41 0.96
C THR A 219 11.07 7.46 2.06
N PHE A 220 10.56 7.12 3.25
CA PHE A 220 10.46 8.05 4.37
C PHE A 220 11.59 7.87 5.41
N CYS A 221 12.32 6.77 5.40
CA CYS A 221 13.43 6.53 6.32
C CYS A 221 14.59 7.49 6.05
N PRO A 222 14.88 8.44 6.95
CA PRO A 222 15.93 9.43 6.72
C PRO A 222 17.30 8.75 6.64
N GLY A 223 18.17 9.21 5.74
CA GLY A 223 19.54 8.68 5.60
C GLY A 223 19.65 7.29 4.99
N CYS A 224 18.52 6.61 4.71
CA CYS A 224 18.50 5.24 4.24
C CYS A 224 18.70 5.10 2.72
N GLN A 225 18.23 6.09 1.95
CA GLN A 225 18.32 6.12 0.49
C GLN A 225 18.66 7.52 0.00
N THR A 226 19.52 7.58 -1.01
CA THR A 226 19.80 8.80 -1.78
C THR A 226 18.62 9.18 -2.67
N ASP A 227 18.56 10.44 -3.13
CA ASP A 227 17.49 10.88 -4.01
C ASP A 227 17.47 10.14 -5.35
N HIS A 228 18.64 9.71 -5.84
CA HIS A 228 18.74 8.86 -7.03
C HIS A 228 18.16 7.46 -6.80
N GLN A 229 18.44 6.83 -5.67
CA GLN A 229 17.87 5.51 -5.34
C GLN A 229 16.34 5.55 -5.20
N LYS A 230 15.78 6.66 -4.70
CA LYS A 230 14.32 6.84 -4.59
C LYS A 230 13.61 6.78 -5.94
N ILE A 231 14.29 7.13 -7.05
CA ILE A 231 13.72 7.00 -8.40
C ILE A 231 13.29 5.56 -8.68
N ALA A 232 14.13 4.57 -8.34
CA ALA A 232 13.77 3.16 -8.51
C ALA A 232 12.58 2.74 -7.64
N ILE A 233 12.49 3.29 -6.42
CA ILE A 233 11.37 3.03 -5.51
C ILE A 233 10.06 3.56 -6.12
N TYR A 234 10.06 4.78 -6.65
CA TYR A 234 8.88 5.36 -7.28
C TYR A 234 8.46 4.60 -8.54
N ILE A 235 9.41 4.18 -9.38
CA ILE A 235 9.14 3.32 -10.54
C ILE A 235 8.50 2.00 -10.09
N ASN A 236 9.02 1.37 -9.04
CA ASN A 236 8.49 0.11 -8.52
C ASN A 236 7.08 0.29 -7.92
N LEU A 237 6.84 1.35 -7.16
CA LEU A 237 5.51 1.66 -6.62
C LEU A 237 4.48 1.89 -7.75
N ALA A 238 4.84 2.64 -8.78
CA ALA A 238 3.97 2.89 -9.94
C ALA A 238 3.55 1.60 -10.66
N TYR A 239 4.41 0.57 -10.64
CA TYR A 239 4.12 -0.77 -11.16
C TYR A 239 3.31 -1.65 -10.20
N LEU A 240 3.66 -1.64 -8.90
CA LEU A 240 3.04 -2.53 -7.92
C LEU A 240 1.57 -2.21 -7.65
N PHE A 241 1.16 -0.93 -7.68
CA PHE A 241 -0.25 -0.57 -7.42
C PHE A 241 -1.23 -1.17 -8.45
N PRO A 242 -1.02 -1.00 -9.78
CA PRO A 242 -1.86 -1.67 -10.77
C PRO A 242 -1.77 -3.20 -10.68
N LEU A 243 -0.58 -3.75 -10.43
CA LEU A 243 -0.39 -5.20 -10.30
C LEU A 243 -1.21 -5.78 -9.14
N LEU A 244 -1.17 -5.14 -7.97
CA LEU A 244 -1.99 -5.49 -6.82
C LEU A 244 -3.48 -5.44 -7.18
N GLY A 245 -3.92 -4.39 -7.86
CA GLY A 245 -5.31 -4.27 -8.34
C GLY A 245 -5.72 -5.45 -9.25
N LEU A 246 -4.85 -5.89 -10.15
CA LEU A 246 -5.10 -7.04 -11.03
C LEU A 246 -5.21 -8.36 -10.23
N PHE A 247 -4.36 -8.57 -9.23
CA PHE A 247 -4.43 -9.74 -8.36
C PHE A 247 -5.68 -9.76 -7.47
N VAL A 248 -6.06 -8.62 -6.88
CA VAL A 248 -7.30 -8.50 -6.10
C VAL A 248 -8.52 -8.75 -7.00
N SER A 249 -8.52 -8.20 -8.22
CA SER A 249 -9.58 -8.46 -9.20
C SER A 249 -9.67 -9.94 -9.58
N PHE A 250 -8.54 -10.59 -9.81
CA PHE A 250 -8.47 -12.02 -10.09
C PHE A 250 -9.00 -12.86 -8.92
N PHE A 251 -8.59 -12.55 -7.69
CA PHE A 251 -9.03 -13.24 -6.49
C PHE A 251 -10.54 -13.10 -6.29
N ALA A 252 -11.07 -11.88 -6.40
CA ALA A 252 -12.51 -11.63 -6.26
C ALA A 252 -13.34 -12.39 -7.30
N LYS A 253 -12.90 -12.39 -8.56
CA LYS A 253 -13.58 -13.11 -9.65
C LYS A 253 -13.52 -14.62 -9.48
N THR A 254 -12.43 -15.16 -8.93
CA THR A 254 -12.20 -16.61 -8.83
C THR A 254 -12.81 -17.22 -7.56
N TYR A 255 -12.73 -16.51 -6.43
CA TYR A 255 -13.05 -17.08 -5.12
C TYR A 255 -14.26 -16.44 -4.43
N LEU A 256 -14.59 -15.17 -4.72
CA LEU A 256 -15.67 -14.46 -4.03
C LEU A 256 -16.98 -14.41 -4.82
N ARG A 257 -16.93 -14.47 -6.16
CA ARG A 257 -18.14 -14.53 -6.99
C ARG A 257 -18.86 -15.87 -6.82
N ARG A 258 -19.96 -15.88 -6.06
CA ARG A 258 -20.97 -16.94 -6.12
C ARG A 258 -21.62 -16.98 -7.52
N PRO A 259 -21.91 -18.16 -8.10
CA PRO A 259 -22.79 -18.22 -9.25
C PRO A 259 -24.18 -17.73 -8.83
N ALA A 260 -24.70 -16.71 -9.53
CA ALA A 260 -26.00 -16.10 -9.28
C ALA A 260 -27.20 -17.08 -9.42
N ALA A 261 -26.96 -18.33 -9.82
CA ALA A 261 -27.98 -19.35 -10.07
C ALA A 261 -28.54 -20.03 -8.81
N ALA A 262 -27.89 -19.90 -7.64
CA ALA A 262 -28.34 -20.58 -6.42
C ALA A 262 -29.31 -19.76 -5.55
N ALA A 263 -29.71 -18.56 -5.99
CA ALA A 263 -30.56 -17.64 -5.21
C ALA A 263 -31.82 -17.16 -5.96
N ALA A 264 -32.17 -17.78 -7.08
CA ALA A 264 -33.37 -17.42 -7.84
C ALA A 264 -34.38 -18.58 -7.78
N ASP A 265 -35.10 -18.67 -6.66
CA ASP A 265 -36.38 -19.37 -6.63
C ASP A 265 -37.38 -18.56 -7.50
N PRO A 266 -37.92 -19.13 -8.59
CA PRO A 266 -38.85 -18.43 -9.48
C PRO A 266 -40.17 -18.03 -8.81
N ALA A 267 -40.51 -18.58 -7.64
CA ALA A 267 -41.70 -18.18 -6.86
C ALA A 267 -41.57 -16.73 -6.34
N SER A 268 -40.37 -16.28 -5.99
CA SER A 268 -40.13 -14.93 -5.44
C SER A 268 -40.38 -13.80 -6.45
N LYS A 269 -40.28 -14.06 -7.76
CA LYS A 269 -40.46 -13.03 -8.79
C LYS A 269 -41.92 -12.63 -8.99
N LYS A 270 -42.87 -13.51 -8.70
CA LYS A 270 -44.30 -13.23 -8.85
C LYS A 270 -44.82 -12.34 -7.72
N ASP A 271 -44.32 -12.57 -6.51
CA ASP A 271 -44.64 -11.74 -5.34
C ASP A 271 -43.93 -10.39 -5.37
N LEU A 272 -42.71 -10.32 -5.92
CA LEU A 272 -41.99 -9.06 -6.11
C LEU A 272 -42.61 -8.19 -7.22
N ALA A 273 -43.16 -8.79 -8.27
CA ALA A 273 -43.87 -8.06 -9.33
C ALA A 273 -45.20 -7.47 -8.84
N ALA A 274 -45.91 -8.18 -7.95
CA ALA A 274 -47.17 -7.71 -7.35
C ALA A 274 -46.97 -6.63 -6.27
N PHE A 275 -45.81 -6.62 -5.60
CA PHE A 275 -45.47 -5.56 -4.63
C PHE A 275 -45.03 -4.24 -5.30
N HIS A 276 -44.59 -4.30 -6.56
CA HIS A 276 -44.11 -3.15 -7.31
C HIS A 276 -45.21 -2.36 -8.04
N SER A 277 -46.47 -2.81 -8.03
CA SER A 277 -47.57 -2.16 -8.76
C SER A 277 -48.47 -1.22 -7.93
N SER A 278 -48.20 -0.97 -6.65
CA SER A 278 -49.11 -0.10 -5.86
C SER A 278 -48.50 0.72 -4.71
N GLY A 279 -47.17 0.90 -4.64
CA GLY A 279 -46.59 1.75 -3.58
C GLY A 279 -45.20 2.35 -3.81
N ALA A 280 -44.55 2.07 -4.94
CA ALA A 280 -43.12 2.33 -5.12
C ALA A 280 -42.76 3.60 -5.90
N GLN A 281 -43.63 4.62 -5.94
CA GLN A 281 -43.29 5.93 -6.53
C GLN A 281 -42.91 7.00 -5.48
N ARG A 282 -42.80 6.66 -4.19
CA ARG A 282 -42.48 7.66 -3.14
C ARG A 282 -41.36 7.34 -2.13
N VAL A 283 -40.68 6.19 -2.19
CA VAL A 283 -39.62 5.87 -1.20
C VAL A 283 -38.34 5.36 -1.85
N ALA A 284 -37.82 6.10 -2.83
CA ALA A 284 -36.40 6.09 -3.17
C ALA A 284 -35.71 7.34 -2.59
N GLN A 285 -36.05 7.71 -1.35
CA GLN A 285 -35.29 8.70 -0.59
C GLN A 285 -33.99 8.05 -0.12
N ARG A 286 -32.88 8.65 -0.56
CA ARG A 286 -31.50 8.32 -0.19
C ARG A 286 -31.39 8.11 1.33
N VAL A 287 -30.98 6.93 1.77
CA VAL A 287 -30.75 6.61 3.19
C VAL A 287 -29.74 7.61 3.77
N ASN A 288 -30.22 8.52 4.61
CA ASN A 288 -29.42 9.53 5.31
C ASN A 288 -29.26 9.11 6.79
N HIS A 289 -28.31 9.71 7.53
CA HIS A 289 -28.03 9.29 8.91
C HIS A 289 -29.25 9.47 9.85
N TYR A 290 -30.15 10.40 9.54
CA TYR A 290 -31.40 10.59 10.29
C TYR A 290 -32.36 9.40 10.09
N ALA A 291 -32.48 8.91 8.86
CA ALA A 291 -33.27 7.73 8.52
C ALA A 291 -32.69 6.44 9.13
N VAL A 292 -31.36 6.33 9.25
CA VAL A 292 -30.71 5.18 9.91
C VAL A 292 -31.04 5.11 11.40
N LEU A 293 -31.12 6.26 12.08
CA LEU A 293 -31.54 6.33 13.49
C LEU A 293 -33.06 6.40 13.66
N GLY A 294 -33.83 6.50 12.57
CA GLY A 294 -35.29 6.62 12.61
C GLY A 294 -35.77 7.92 13.26
N VAL A 295 -35.04 9.02 13.09
CA VAL A 295 -35.36 10.35 13.65
C VAL A 295 -35.52 11.39 12.55
N ALA A 296 -36.25 12.47 12.82
CA ALA A 296 -36.39 13.57 11.88
C ALA A 296 -35.11 14.42 11.78
N PRO A 297 -34.83 15.09 10.65
CA PRO A 297 -33.69 16.02 10.52
C PRO A 297 -33.66 17.16 11.56
N GLY A 298 -34.83 17.51 12.12
CA GLY A 298 -34.98 18.50 13.19
C GLY A 298 -34.90 17.93 14.62
N ALA A 299 -34.58 16.64 14.80
CA ALA A 299 -34.55 16.00 16.12
C ALA A 299 -33.55 16.67 17.07
N THR A 300 -33.91 16.77 18.34
CA THR A 300 -33.03 17.30 19.40
C THR A 300 -31.89 16.33 19.71
N ALA A 301 -30.82 16.80 20.34
CA ALA A 301 -29.70 15.95 20.75
C ALA A 301 -30.14 14.81 21.69
N SER A 302 -31.17 15.05 22.52
CA SER A 302 -31.75 14.04 23.41
C SER A 302 -32.48 12.94 22.64
N GLU A 303 -33.23 13.29 21.59
CA GLU A 303 -33.94 12.33 20.74
C GLU A 303 -32.99 11.48 19.91
N ILE A 304 -31.92 12.08 19.37
CA ILE A 304 -30.87 11.37 18.62
C ILE A 304 -30.14 10.38 19.53
N LYS A 305 -29.80 10.79 20.76
CA LYS A 305 -29.17 9.93 21.76
C LYS A 305 -30.10 8.77 22.15
N SER A 306 -31.37 9.06 22.44
CA SER A 306 -32.35 8.05 22.81
C SER A 306 -32.60 7.03 21.69
N ALA A 307 -32.68 7.48 20.44
CA ALA A 307 -32.82 6.62 19.28
C ALA A 307 -31.59 5.72 19.07
N PHE A 308 -30.38 6.26 19.25
CA PHE A 308 -29.15 5.48 19.21
C PHE A 308 -29.12 4.37 20.27
N TYR A 309 -29.50 4.65 21.51
CA TYR A 309 -29.57 3.62 22.56
C TYR A 309 -30.58 2.52 22.22
N ARG A 310 -31.77 2.89 21.76
CA ARG A 310 -32.82 1.93 21.37
C ARG A 310 -32.35 1.01 20.24
N CYS A 311 -31.79 1.59 19.17
CA CYS A 311 -31.29 0.84 18.03
C CYS A 311 -30.05 -0.02 18.39
N SER A 312 -29.14 0.50 19.21
CA SER A 312 -27.95 -0.25 19.66
C SER A 312 -28.32 -1.44 20.54
N MET A 313 -29.33 -1.31 21.40
CA MET A 313 -29.85 -2.42 22.21
C MET A 313 -30.60 -3.46 21.37
N GLN A 314 -31.22 -3.07 20.27
CA GLN A 314 -31.92 -4.00 19.37
C GLN A 314 -30.94 -4.82 18.53
N TRP A 315 -29.88 -4.17 18.04
CA TRP A 315 -28.91 -4.76 17.11
C TRP A 315 -27.57 -5.14 17.76
N HIS A 316 -27.51 -5.19 19.10
CA HIS A 316 -26.29 -5.54 19.83
C HIS A 316 -25.81 -6.96 19.45
N PRO A 317 -24.50 -7.18 19.23
CA PRO A 317 -23.94 -8.50 18.93
C PRO A 317 -24.31 -9.57 19.96
N ASP A 318 -24.34 -9.21 21.26
CA ASP A 318 -24.66 -10.14 22.35
C ASP A 318 -26.13 -10.61 22.32
N ARG A 319 -27.05 -9.82 21.75
CA ARG A 319 -28.46 -10.22 21.59
C ARG A 319 -28.72 -10.89 20.25
N ASN A 320 -27.79 -10.80 19.30
CA ASN A 320 -27.92 -11.34 17.94
C ASN A 320 -26.65 -12.11 17.53
N PRO A 321 -26.25 -13.18 18.25
CA PRO A 321 -25.04 -13.93 17.94
C PRO A 321 -25.18 -14.65 16.58
N GLY A 322 -24.18 -14.47 15.70
CA GLY A 322 -24.09 -15.18 14.42
C GLY A 322 -24.93 -14.61 13.26
N ALA A 323 -25.63 -13.49 13.46
CA ALA A 323 -26.36 -12.80 12.42
C ALA A 323 -25.50 -11.70 11.74
N ASP A 324 -24.93 -12.01 10.57
CA ASP A 324 -24.11 -11.07 9.77
C ASP A 324 -24.85 -9.75 9.47
N ASP A 325 -26.19 -9.81 9.32
CA ASP A 325 -27.02 -8.63 9.06
C ASP A 325 -27.17 -7.72 10.29
N ALA A 326 -27.20 -8.28 11.50
CA ALA A 326 -27.27 -7.50 12.73
C ALA A 326 -25.99 -6.70 12.96
N HIS A 327 -24.84 -7.31 12.68
CA HIS A 327 -23.54 -6.63 12.72
C HIS A 327 -23.46 -5.46 11.73
N ARG A 328 -23.95 -5.67 10.49
CA ARG A 328 -24.00 -4.60 9.47
C ARG A 328 -24.91 -3.44 9.87
N GLN A 329 -26.05 -3.72 10.50
CA GLN A 329 -26.95 -2.67 10.98
C GLN A 329 -26.36 -1.91 12.16
N PHE A 330 -25.73 -2.61 13.10
CA PHE A 330 -25.05 -2.00 14.23
C PHE A 330 -23.98 -1.00 13.77
N LEU A 331 -23.14 -1.37 12.81
CA LEU A 331 -22.12 -0.47 12.24
C LEU A 331 -22.74 0.80 11.63
N LYS A 332 -23.85 0.68 10.90
CA LYS A 332 -24.55 1.83 10.31
C LYS A 332 -25.13 2.76 11.38
N ILE A 333 -25.69 2.19 12.45
CA ILE A 333 -26.23 2.94 13.59
C ILE A 333 -25.11 3.70 14.32
N SER A 334 -23.96 3.06 14.55
CA SER A 334 -22.79 3.69 15.17
C SER A 334 -22.22 4.82 14.29
N GLU A 335 -22.12 4.60 12.98
CA GLU A 335 -21.67 5.63 12.03
C GLU A 335 -22.62 6.84 12.03
N ALA A 336 -23.93 6.61 11.97
CA ALA A 336 -24.93 7.67 12.00
C ALA A 336 -24.85 8.50 13.29
N TYR A 337 -24.68 7.87 14.44
CA TYR A 337 -24.52 8.58 15.71
C TYR A 337 -23.19 9.33 15.81
N SER A 338 -22.10 8.83 15.23
CA SER A 338 -20.80 9.52 15.22
C SER A 338 -20.82 10.87 14.48
N VAL A 339 -21.76 11.02 13.55
CA VAL A 339 -22.00 12.24 12.77
C VAL A 339 -23.07 13.11 13.41
N LEU A 340 -24.22 12.54 13.79
CA LEU A 340 -25.37 13.29 14.31
C LEU A 340 -25.29 13.62 15.81
N GLY A 341 -24.53 12.86 16.59
CA GLY A 341 -24.38 13.05 18.03
C GLY A 341 -23.44 14.20 18.41
N ASN A 342 -22.68 14.74 17.46
CA ASN A 342 -21.82 15.90 17.66
C ASN A 342 -22.36 17.10 16.86
N GLU A 343 -22.65 18.20 17.53
CA GLU A 343 -23.29 19.38 16.94
C GLU A 343 -22.51 19.97 15.75
N GLN A 344 -21.17 20.03 15.86
CA GLN A 344 -20.32 20.57 14.78
C GLN A 344 -20.33 19.66 13.53
N LYS A 345 -20.29 18.34 13.73
CA LYS A 345 -20.36 17.35 12.64
C LYS A 345 -21.75 17.30 12.01
N ARG A 346 -22.80 17.40 12.82
CA ARG A 346 -24.19 17.49 12.37
C ARG A 346 -24.40 18.71 11.47
N HIS A 347 -23.94 19.89 11.90
CA HIS A 347 -24.02 21.09 11.06
C HIS A 347 -23.27 20.94 9.73
N ALA A 348 -22.09 20.34 9.73
CA ALA A 348 -21.34 20.07 8.49
C ALA A 348 -22.08 19.10 7.56
N TYR A 349 -22.68 18.05 8.14
CA TYR A 349 -23.49 17.07 7.43
C TYR A 349 -24.74 17.71 6.81
N ASP A 350 -25.45 18.55 7.55
CA ASP A 350 -26.67 19.24 7.09
C ASP A 350 -26.38 20.23 5.96
N ARG A 351 -25.24 20.96 6.04
CA ARG A 351 -24.76 21.80 4.93
C ARG A 351 -24.50 20.99 3.67
N ALA A 352 -23.80 19.86 3.80
CA ALA A 352 -23.51 18.98 2.67
C ALA A 352 -24.77 18.32 2.09
N LEU A 353 -25.80 18.07 2.90
CA LEU A 353 -27.07 17.54 2.44
C LEU A 353 -27.85 18.59 1.64
N ARG A 354 -27.88 19.85 2.11
CA ARG A 354 -28.50 20.99 1.42
C ARG A 354 -27.88 21.28 0.05
N ILE A 355 -26.54 21.25 -0.05
CA ILE A 355 -25.81 21.44 -1.32
C ILE A 355 -26.15 20.33 -2.32
N ARG A 356 -26.29 19.08 -1.85
CA ARG A 356 -26.65 17.92 -2.68
C ARG A 356 -28.08 17.96 -3.20
N THR A 357 -29.01 18.50 -2.41
CA THR A 357 -30.40 18.70 -2.83
C THR A 357 -30.55 19.88 -3.78
N ALA A 358 -29.72 20.93 -3.63
CA ALA A 358 -29.72 22.10 -4.51
C ALA A 358 -29.07 21.83 -5.89
N SER A 359 -28.09 20.93 -5.97
CA SER A 359 -27.35 20.61 -7.19
C SER A 359 -28.07 19.63 -8.14
N SER A 360 -29.28 19.17 -7.79
CA SER A 360 -30.06 18.25 -8.62
C SER A 360 -31.12 18.95 -9.50
N GLY A 361 -31.10 20.28 -9.58
CA GLY A 361 -32.06 21.03 -10.39
C GLY A 361 -31.62 22.45 -10.73
N TYR A 362 -30.63 22.63 -11.61
CA TYR A 362 -30.60 23.70 -12.62
C TYR A 362 -29.40 23.52 -13.56
N GLY A 363 -29.66 23.44 -14.86
CA GLY A 363 -28.65 23.51 -15.91
C GLY A 363 -28.48 24.95 -16.40
N GLY A 364 -27.24 25.34 -16.71
CA GLY A 364 -26.90 26.47 -17.58
C GLY A 364 -26.99 27.87 -16.96
N ALA A 365 -25.84 28.51 -16.76
CA ALA A 365 -25.51 29.86 -17.26
C ALA A 365 -24.18 30.36 -16.68
N ARG A 366 -23.39 30.99 -17.54
CA ARG A 366 -22.20 31.79 -17.22
C ARG A 366 -22.59 32.99 -16.35
N HIS A 367 -21.75 33.38 -15.40
CA HIS A 367 -21.28 34.77 -15.34
C HIS A 367 -20.00 34.90 -14.50
N SER A 368 -19.14 35.77 -15.00
CA SER A 368 -17.88 36.24 -14.44
C SER A 368 -18.11 37.24 -13.29
N THR A 369 -16.97 37.68 -12.74
CA THR A 369 -16.69 38.96 -12.06
C THR A 369 -16.66 39.04 -10.53
N ALA A 370 -15.48 39.47 -10.08
CA ALA A 370 -15.22 40.60 -9.19
C ALA A 370 -15.21 40.35 -7.68
N PHE A 371 -13.97 40.18 -7.22
CA PHE A 371 -13.41 40.77 -6.02
C PHE A 371 -13.97 42.16 -5.69
N SER A 372 -14.56 42.30 -4.49
CA SER A 372 -14.58 43.53 -3.68
C SER A 372 -15.08 43.18 -2.27
N SER A 373 -14.20 43.29 -1.26
CA SER A 373 -14.58 43.23 0.15
C SER A 373 -14.61 44.65 0.72
N SER A 374 -15.82 45.22 0.85
CA SER A 374 -16.11 46.31 1.77
C SER A 374 -16.50 45.73 3.13
N GLY A 375 -16.07 46.38 4.20
CA GLY A 375 -15.96 45.80 5.52
C GLY A 375 -17.23 45.81 6.36
N GLU A 376 -17.12 45.16 7.53
CA GLU A 376 -17.89 45.54 8.69
C GLU A 376 -17.13 45.17 9.98
N TYR A 377 -16.93 46.20 10.80
CA TYR A 377 -16.23 46.21 12.06
C TYR A 377 -17.19 45.73 13.15
N SER A 378 -16.83 44.69 13.90
CA SER A 378 -17.50 44.37 15.17
C SER A 378 -16.48 44.17 16.27
N SER A 379 -16.67 44.98 17.30
CA SER A 379 -15.83 45.20 18.46
C SER A 379 -15.81 44.00 19.40
N VAL A 380 -14.61 43.61 19.84
CA VAL A 380 -14.43 42.66 20.96
C VAL A 380 -13.64 43.34 22.07
N ARG A 381 -14.27 43.35 23.26
CA ARG A 381 -13.82 43.92 24.53
C ARG A 381 -12.48 43.35 25.01
N ARG A 382 -11.66 44.23 25.61
CA ARG A 382 -10.47 43.91 26.42
C ARG A 382 -10.84 43.51 27.86
N PRO A 383 -10.08 42.60 28.51
CA PRO A 383 -9.99 42.51 29.97
C PRO A 383 -8.73 43.24 30.51
N PRO A 384 -8.65 43.49 31.84
CA PRO A 384 -7.87 44.60 32.40
C PRO A 384 -6.41 44.25 32.74
N SER A 385 -5.63 45.33 32.85
CA SER A 385 -4.22 45.41 33.20
C SER A 385 -3.91 45.01 34.64
N THR A 386 -2.99 44.06 34.83
CA THR A 386 -2.25 43.87 36.08
C THR A 386 -0.94 44.67 36.03
N GLY A 387 -0.79 45.55 37.02
CA GLY A 387 0.33 46.48 37.15
C GLY A 387 1.63 45.79 37.54
N TYR A 388 2.72 46.23 36.90
CA TYR A 388 4.08 45.90 37.28
C TYR A 388 4.57 46.97 38.26
N GLN A 389 4.79 46.59 39.52
CA GLN A 389 5.40 47.45 40.54
C GLN A 389 6.89 47.62 40.27
N ARG A 390 7.35 48.87 40.36
CA ARG A 390 8.73 49.31 40.17
C ARG A 390 9.51 49.11 41.48
N PRO A 391 10.75 48.58 41.50
CA PRO A 391 11.60 48.64 42.68
C PRO A 391 12.16 50.06 42.86
N GLU A 392 12.16 50.55 44.09
CA GLU A 392 12.76 51.82 44.47
C GLU A 392 14.28 51.81 44.23
N GLY A 393 14.76 52.82 43.51
CA GLY A 393 16.19 53.07 43.33
C GLY A 393 16.70 54.03 44.40
N THR A 394 17.61 53.55 45.24
CA THR A 394 18.38 54.37 46.17
C THR A 394 19.31 55.29 45.39
N TYR A 395 19.11 56.60 45.50
CA TYR A 395 19.96 57.63 44.88
C TYR A 395 21.30 57.68 45.64
N ALA A 396 22.37 57.25 44.97
CA ALA A 396 23.73 57.50 45.46
C ALA A 396 24.08 58.99 45.28
N ARG A 397 24.46 59.60 46.40
CA ARG A 397 24.86 60.99 46.63
C ARG A 397 26.04 61.42 45.74
N TYR A 398 25.88 62.53 45.03
CA TYR A 398 26.98 63.21 44.32
C TYR A 398 28.02 63.72 45.32
N THR A 399 29.30 63.42 45.07
CA THR A 399 30.45 64.13 45.63
C THR A 399 31.26 64.75 44.49
N SER A 400 31.48 66.07 44.61
CA SER A 400 32.44 67.01 44.01
C SER A 400 32.86 66.93 42.52
N PRO A 401 33.14 68.11 41.91
CA PRO A 401 33.31 68.24 40.47
C PRO A 401 34.76 67.98 40.05
N GLY A 402 34.98 67.06 39.11
CA GLY A 402 36.29 67.02 38.46
C GLY A 402 36.76 65.75 37.74
N GLN A 403 36.00 64.64 37.66
CA GLN A 403 36.36 63.53 36.75
C GLN A 403 35.11 62.81 36.23
N ARG A 404 34.94 62.77 34.91
CA ARG A 404 33.96 61.88 34.27
C ARG A 404 34.53 60.46 34.28
N PRO A 405 33.85 59.44 34.85
CA PRO A 405 34.21 58.06 34.57
C PRO A 405 33.92 57.81 33.09
N ARG A 406 34.87 57.28 32.32
CA ARG A 406 34.58 56.73 30.98
C ARG A 406 33.55 55.61 31.20
N SER A 407 32.28 55.88 30.89
CA SER A 407 31.25 54.86 30.87
C SER A 407 31.68 53.81 29.85
N ASN A 408 31.95 52.59 30.33
CA ASN A 408 32.41 51.50 29.50
C ASN A 408 31.20 50.91 28.75
N PHE A 409 30.61 51.73 27.87
CA PHE A 409 29.43 51.36 27.07
C PHE A 409 29.65 50.05 26.31
N ALA A 410 30.89 49.79 25.88
CA ALA A 410 31.31 48.53 25.28
C ALA A 410 31.20 47.32 26.21
N GLU A 411 31.42 47.47 27.52
CA GLU A 411 31.18 46.40 28.50
C GLU A 411 29.69 46.21 28.78
N TRP A 412 28.93 47.30 28.87
CA TRP A 412 27.48 47.22 29.04
C TRP A 412 26.79 46.56 27.83
N GLU A 413 27.16 46.92 26.59
CA GLU A 413 26.67 46.29 25.36
C GLU A 413 27.03 44.81 25.26
N ARG A 414 28.26 44.42 25.61
CA ARG A 414 28.67 43.00 25.66
C ARG A 414 27.84 42.21 26.65
N GLN A 415 27.64 42.75 27.86
CA GLN A 415 26.93 42.04 28.93
C GLN A 415 25.40 41.99 28.71
N HIS A 416 24.79 43.00 28.09
CA HIS A 416 23.33 43.11 28.01
C HIS A 416 22.76 42.84 26.61
N TYR A 417 23.38 43.34 25.55
CA TYR A 417 22.83 43.20 24.20
C TYR A 417 23.30 41.91 23.53
N TRP A 418 24.61 41.65 23.51
CA TRP A 418 25.17 40.48 22.85
C TRP A 418 24.87 39.17 23.58
N ALA A 419 24.96 39.14 24.91
CA ALA A 419 24.57 37.97 25.70
C ALA A 419 23.09 37.59 25.53
N THR A 420 22.19 38.58 25.43
CA THR A 420 20.76 38.35 25.20
C THR A 420 20.49 37.85 23.78
N LYS A 421 21.20 38.39 22.79
CA LYS A 421 21.10 37.97 21.39
C LYS A 421 21.62 36.54 21.20
N GLU A 422 22.78 36.21 21.77
CA GLU A 422 23.35 34.85 21.73
C GLU A 422 22.43 33.84 22.42
N ARG A 423 21.83 34.20 23.56
CA ARG A 423 20.85 33.35 24.25
C ARG A 423 19.60 33.12 23.40
N ALA A 424 19.08 34.16 22.75
CA ALA A 424 17.93 34.05 21.85
C ALA A 424 18.25 33.22 20.59
N GLU A 425 19.45 33.37 20.03
CA GLU A 425 19.93 32.57 18.89
C GLU A 425 20.21 31.11 19.29
N GLY A 426 20.71 30.86 20.49
CA GLY A 426 20.88 29.53 21.07
C GLY A 426 19.53 28.83 21.22
N ILE A 427 18.55 29.50 21.84
CA ILE A 427 17.17 28.99 21.96
C ILE A 427 16.55 28.69 20.58
N ARG A 428 16.78 29.53 19.57
CA ARG A 428 16.31 29.28 18.19
C ARG A 428 16.98 28.06 17.56
N ARG A 429 18.30 27.91 17.73
CA ARG A 429 19.05 26.74 17.27
C ARG A 429 18.60 25.46 17.96
N ASP A 430 18.40 25.50 19.27
CA ASP A 430 17.93 24.36 20.06
C ASP A 430 16.47 24.00 19.73
N ALA A 431 15.62 24.99 19.46
CA ALA A 431 14.26 24.77 18.99
C ALA A 431 14.23 24.18 17.56
N GLN A 432 15.11 24.63 16.66
CA GLN A 432 15.26 24.02 15.33
C GLN A 432 15.78 22.59 15.44
N ARG A 433 16.78 22.33 16.29
CA ARG A 433 17.34 21.00 16.53
C ARG A 433 16.29 20.07 17.13
N SER A 434 15.54 20.52 18.14
CA SER A 434 14.44 19.77 18.76
C SER A 434 13.31 19.47 17.79
N ARG A 435 12.94 20.42 16.91
CA ARG A 435 11.92 20.19 15.85
C ARG A 435 12.41 19.21 14.80
N ALA A 436 13.69 19.24 14.45
CA ALA A 436 14.29 18.25 13.56
C ALA A 436 14.27 16.86 14.22
N THR A 437 14.74 16.74 15.46
CA THR A 437 14.71 15.48 16.21
C THR A 437 13.28 14.93 16.37
N SER A 438 12.30 15.79 16.71
CA SER A 438 10.90 15.38 16.87
C SER A 438 10.28 14.84 15.57
N ARG A 439 10.56 15.47 14.42
CA ARG A 439 10.09 14.97 13.12
C ARG A 439 10.71 13.61 12.76
N TYR A 440 11.97 13.40 13.13
CA TYR A 440 12.66 12.12 12.92
C TYR A 440 12.07 11.02 13.81
N THR A 441 11.81 11.31 15.09
CA THR A 441 11.19 10.35 16.01
C THR A 441 9.76 10.01 15.63
N ASP A 442 8.94 10.98 15.22
CA ASP A 442 7.54 10.73 14.83
C ASP A 442 7.43 9.87 13.56
N LEU A 443 8.36 10.07 12.61
CA LEU A 443 8.44 9.28 11.38
C LEU A 443 8.94 7.86 11.65
N GLN A 444 9.92 7.70 12.56
CA GLN A 444 10.36 6.38 13.02
C GLN A 444 9.24 5.63 13.76
N ILE A 445 8.49 6.30 14.64
CA ILE A 445 7.35 5.69 15.34
C ILE A 445 6.28 5.23 14.34
N SER A 446 5.96 6.05 13.34
CA SER A 446 4.97 5.70 12.30
C SER A 446 5.40 4.48 11.47
N VAL A 447 6.68 4.40 11.15
CA VAL A 447 7.27 3.26 10.45
C VAL A 447 7.25 1.99 11.31
N VAL A 448 7.62 2.09 12.58
CA VAL A 448 7.64 0.95 13.50
C VAL A 448 6.24 0.43 13.72
N GLN A 449 5.26 1.32 13.97
CA GLN A 449 3.85 0.94 14.08
C GLN A 449 3.31 0.27 12.81
N PHE A 450 3.77 0.71 11.64
CA PHE A 450 3.40 0.09 10.38
C PHE A 450 4.05 -1.29 10.17
N TRP A 451 5.31 -1.47 10.57
CA TRP A 451 5.95 -2.78 10.59
C TRP A 451 5.32 -3.72 11.63
N GLU A 452 4.88 -3.21 12.78
CA GLU A 452 4.08 -3.96 13.75
C GLU A 452 2.75 -4.39 13.13
N LEU A 453 2.07 -3.53 12.37
CA LEU A 453 0.86 -3.92 11.64
C LEU A 453 1.13 -4.98 10.57
N VAL A 454 2.25 -4.90 9.86
CA VAL A 454 2.66 -5.93 8.87
C VAL A 454 2.99 -7.25 9.56
N VAL A 455 3.67 -7.23 10.70
CA VAL A 455 3.96 -8.42 11.52
C VAL A 455 2.67 -9.00 12.08
N VAL A 456 1.79 -8.18 12.65
CA VAL A 456 0.46 -8.59 13.15
C VAL A 456 -0.37 -9.17 12.00
N PHE A 457 -0.37 -8.55 10.82
CA PHE A 457 -1.07 -9.09 9.66
C PHE A 457 -0.44 -10.41 9.18
N GLY A 458 0.89 -10.54 9.23
CA GLY A 458 1.61 -11.78 8.94
C GLY A 458 1.31 -12.89 9.94
N VAL A 459 1.19 -12.57 11.23
CA VAL A 459 0.78 -13.50 12.30
C VAL A 459 -0.68 -13.89 12.16
N VAL A 460 -1.58 -12.94 11.88
CA VAL A 460 -3.00 -13.19 11.60
C VAL A 460 -3.15 -14.02 10.33
N PHE A 461 -2.34 -13.77 9.30
CA PHE A 461 -2.28 -14.57 8.08
C PHE A 461 -1.77 -16.00 8.36
N GLY A 462 -0.73 -16.15 9.20
CA GLY A 462 -0.24 -17.44 9.69
C GLY A 462 -1.25 -18.19 10.56
N ALA A 463 -2.06 -17.48 11.36
CA ALA A 463 -3.16 -18.07 12.10
C ALA A 463 -4.29 -18.50 11.15
N ALA A 464 -4.62 -17.69 10.15
CA ALA A 464 -5.57 -18.03 9.10
C ALA A 464 -5.07 -19.21 8.22
N TRP A 465 -3.76 -19.35 8.04
CA TRP A 465 -3.11 -20.52 7.43
C TRP A 465 -3.39 -21.79 8.22
N SER A 466 -3.16 -21.77 9.54
CA SER A 466 -3.45 -22.91 10.42
C SER A 466 -4.95 -23.27 10.46
N LEU A 467 -5.82 -22.25 10.41
CA LEU A 467 -7.28 -22.44 10.43
C LEU A 467 -7.85 -22.88 9.08
N SER A 468 -7.25 -22.48 7.96
CA SER A 468 -7.70 -22.89 6.62
C SER A 468 -7.31 -24.33 6.26
N GLY A 469 -6.31 -24.91 6.93
CA GLY A 469 -6.05 -26.35 6.91
C GLY A 469 -7.18 -27.20 7.53
N LEU A 470 -8.05 -26.58 8.35
CA LEU A 470 -9.21 -27.23 8.98
C LEU A 470 -10.51 -27.07 8.18
N VAL A 471 -10.55 -26.21 7.14
CA VAL A 471 -11.77 -25.91 6.39
C VAL A 471 -11.81 -26.68 5.07
N ARG A 472 -12.30 -27.92 5.19
CA ARG A 472 -12.90 -28.83 4.20
C ARG A 472 -12.12 -29.11 2.90
N PRO A 473 -11.94 -30.40 2.52
CA PRO A 473 -11.38 -30.76 1.24
C PRO A 473 -12.24 -30.19 0.09
N GLU A 474 -11.54 -29.59 -0.86
CA GLU A 474 -12.10 -29.02 -2.08
C GLU A 474 -12.89 -30.11 -2.82
N ARG A 475 -14.22 -30.01 -2.86
CA ARG A 475 -15.08 -30.99 -3.54
C ARG A 475 -14.58 -31.15 -4.97
N SER A 476 -14.02 -32.32 -5.26
CA SER A 476 -13.71 -32.75 -6.62
C SER A 476 -14.97 -32.57 -7.45
N ARG A 477 -14.92 -31.73 -8.49
CA ARG A 477 -15.87 -31.85 -9.60
C ARG A 477 -15.60 -33.21 -10.25
N THR A 478 -16.32 -34.22 -9.79
CA THR A 478 -16.53 -35.44 -10.56
C THR A 478 -17.23 -35.04 -11.85
N PRO A 479 -16.83 -35.57 -13.01
CA PRO A 479 -17.65 -35.43 -14.22
C PRO A 479 -18.99 -36.10 -13.92
N GLN A 480 -20.11 -35.39 -14.12
CA GLN A 480 -21.41 -36.04 -14.14
C GLN A 480 -21.39 -37.14 -15.23
N PRO A 481 -21.80 -38.38 -14.93
CA PRO A 481 -22.06 -39.35 -15.97
C PRO A 481 -23.20 -38.82 -16.83
N ARG A 482 -23.01 -38.85 -18.16
CA ARG A 482 -24.06 -38.50 -19.12
C ARG A 482 -25.28 -39.39 -18.85
N SER A 483 -26.42 -38.78 -18.56
CA SER A 483 -27.70 -39.47 -18.57
C SER A 483 -28.00 -39.87 -20.01
N SER A 484 -27.96 -41.18 -20.29
CA SER A 484 -28.66 -41.77 -21.42
C SER A 484 -30.15 -41.47 -21.27
N ALA A 485 -30.73 -40.79 -22.26
CA ALA A 485 -32.18 -40.68 -22.39
C ALA A 485 -32.71 -41.90 -23.18
N PRO A 486 -33.70 -42.64 -22.67
CA PRO A 486 -34.55 -43.53 -23.47
C PRO A 486 -35.87 -42.80 -23.85
N PRO A 487 -36.60 -43.23 -24.89
CA PRO A 487 -37.21 -44.57 -24.97
C PRO A 487 -36.42 -45.58 -25.80
#